data_AF-A0A8T6HQX9-F1
#
_entry.id   AF-A0A8T6HQX9-F1
#
_cell.length_a   1.000
_cell.length_b   1.000
_cell.length_c   1.000
_cell.angle_alpha   90.00
_cell.angle_beta   90.00
_cell.angle_gamma   90.00
#
_symmetry.space_group_name_H-M   'P 1'
#
loop_
_entity.id
_entity.type
_entity.pdbx_description
1 polymer ?
#
loop_
_entity_poly.entity_id
_entity_poly.type
_entity_poly.pdbx_seq_one_letter_code
_entity_poly.pdbx_strand_id
1 'polypeptide(L)'
;MRRIKTEILLNIKSRSRTLTGDPLLSSRNWGNVQNSDSRQEGCRVKESRLLGAAVVAIGTLALFVLIPVGIVSPSDVPALALAPEFWPLVIASIFTLMGILMTIAPGSTDRKTTEELRLVPTRLPRLSGFLAILFAFYFVVPYLGMILPAMAMIIGLCWFTGERRWPLLILVAVGIPLILAMFFLFVANIPIPLGIFEFIYS
;
A
#
# COMPACT_ATOMS: atom_id res chain seq x y z
N MET A 1 -35.11 24.84 -10.03
CA MET A 1 -34.81 24.17 -8.75
C MET A 1 -35.98 23.41 -8.09
N ARG A 2 -37.25 23.83 -8.20
CA ARG A 2 -38.38 23.14 -7.54
C ARG A 2 -38.74 21.74 -8.09
N ARG A 3 -38.50 21.45 -9.38
CA ARG A 3 -38.83 20.15 -10.00
C ARG A 3 -37.95 18.96 -9.57
N ILE A 4 -36.69 19.21 -9.19
CA ILE A 4 -35.75 18.14 -8.84
C ILE A 4 -36.10 17.52 -7.47
N LYS A 5 -36.61 18.33 -6.54
CA LYS A 5 -37.02 17.85 -5.20
C LYS A 5 -38.21 16.89 -5.28
N THR A 6 -39.15 17.09 -6.20
CA THR A 6 -40.35 16.25 -6.33
C THR A 6 -40.04 14.87 -6.91
N GLU A 7 -39.14 14.80 -7.89
CA GLU A 7 -38.65 13.53 -8.48
C GLU A 7 -37.91 12.68 -7.43
N ILE A 8 -37.04 13.30 -6.62
CA ILE A 8 -36.30 12.60 -5.57
C ILE A 8 -37.26 12.06 -4.50
N LEU A 9 -38.27 12.84 -4.09
CA LEU A 9 -39.22 12.41 -3.07
C LEU A 9 -40.17 11.29 -3.55
N LEU A 10 -40.56 11.30 -4.82
CA LEU A 10 -41.37 10.22 -5.40
C LEU A 10 -40.57 8.93 -5.56
N ASN A 11 -39.31 9.02 -5.96
CA ASN A 11 -38.44 7.85 -6.10
C ASN A 11 -38.10 7.20 -4.74
N ILE A 12 -37.94 8.01 -3.68
CA ILE A 12 -37.72 7.48 -2.31
C ILE A 12 -38.99 6.79 -1.80
N LYS A 13 -40.19 7.30 -2.11
CA LYS A 13 -41.47 6.75 -1.62
C LYS A 13 -41.94 5.49 -2.36
N SER A 14 -41.49 5.26 -3.60
CA SER A 14 -41.74 3.98 -4.29
C SER A 14 -40.81 2.87 -3.77
N ARG A 15 -39.58 3.22 -3.41
CA ARG A 15 -38.57 2.28 -2.92
C ARG A 15 -38.84 1.78 -1.49
N SER A 16 -39.57 2.52 -0.67
CA SER A 16 -40.01 2.05 0.65
C SER A 16 -41.18 1.07 0.60
N ARG A 17 -42.00 1.11 -0.46
CA ARG A 17 -43.19 0.23 -0.61
C ARG A 17 -42.84 -1.21 -0.97
N THR A 18 -41.63 -1.45 -1.49
CA THR A 18 -41.10 -2.79 -1.80
C THR A 18 -40.32 -3.43 -0.64
N LEU A 19 -40.09 -2.69 0.44
CA LEU A 19 -39.40 -3.17 1.64
C LEU A 19 -40.36 -3.67 2.74
N THR A 20 -41.66 -3.41 2.60
CA THR A 20 -42.69 -4.03 3.45
C THR A 20 -43.04 -5.39 2.85
N GLY A 21 -42.13 -6.35 3.03
CA GLY A 21 -42.39 -7.75 2.70
C GLY A 21 -43.55 -8.28 3.55
N ASP A 22 -44.40 -9.10 2.95
CA ASP A 22 -45.47 -9.81 3.65
C ASP A 22 -44.87 -10.59 4.85
N PRO A 23 -45.35 -10.38 6.09
CA PRO A 23 -44.81 -11.06 7.27
C PRO A 23 -44.97 -12.59 7.18
N LEU A 24 -45.87 -13.07 6.32
CA LEU A 24 -46.09 -14.50 6.06
C LEU A 24 -45.12 -15.11 5.04
N LEU A 25 -44.48 -14.32 4.16
CA LEU A 25 -43.42 -14.79 3.26
C LEU A 25 -42.03 -14.72 3.90
N SER A 26 -41.87 -13.91 4.94
CA SER A 26 -40.66 -13.85 5.76
C SER A 26 -40.41 -15.18 6.47
N SER A 27 -41.41 -15.75 7.15
CA SER A 27 -41.26 -16.97 7.97
C SER A 27 -40.82 -18.21 7.16
N ARG A 28 -41.23 -18.31 5.89
CA ARG A 28 -40.92 -19.44 5.01
C ARG A 28 -39.54 -19.36 4.36
N ASN A 29 -38.90 -18.19 4.37
CA ASN A 29 -37.64 -17.96 3.67
C ASN A 29 -36.39 -17.99 4.58
N TRP A 30 -36.56 -17.97 5.91
CA TRP A 30 -35.43 -18.00 6.86
C TRP A 30 -34.52 -19.22 6.69
N GLY A 31 -35.08 -20.40 6.39
CA GLY A 31 -34.31 -21.62 6.15
C GLY A 31 -33.38 -21.51 4.93
N ASN A 32 -33.78 -20.77 3.89
CA ASN A 32 -32.97 -20.57 2.69
C ASN A 32 -31.90 -19.48 2.90
N VAL A 33 -32.22 -18.43 3.66
CA VAL A 33 -31.29 -17.34 3.98
C VAL A 33 -30.12 -17.86 4.84
N GLN A 34 -30.42 -18.64 5.87
CA GLN A 34 -29.39 -19.16 6.79
C GLN A 34 -28.47 -20.21 6.12
N ASN A 35 -29.01 -20.97 5.16
CA ASN A 35 -28.24 -21.90 4.35
C ASN A 35 -27.38 -21.19 3.28
N SER A 36 -27.83 -20.04 2.77
CA SER A 36 -27.04 -19.22 1.86
C SER A 36 -25.88 -18.50 2.55
N ASP A 37 -26.06 -18.07 3.80
CA ASP A 37 -25.04 -17.35 4.56
C ASP A 37 -23.89 -18.28 4.99
N SER A 38 -24.22 -19.44 5.56
CA SER A 38 -23.23 -20.47 5.94
C SER A 38 -22.42 -21.02 4.77
N ARG A 39 -23.03 -21.16 3.58
CA ARG A 39 -22.28 -21.52 2.34
C ARG A 39 -21.36 -20.40 1.88
N GLN A 40 -21.77 -19.14 2.00
CA GLN A 40 -20.96 -18.00 1.62
C GLN A 40 -19.78 -17.78 2.59
N GLU A 41 -19.97 -17.97 3.89
CA GLU A 41 -18.89 -17.90 4.88
C GLU A 41 -17.83 -18.99 4.66
N GLY A 42 -18.26 -20.23 4.37
CA GLY A 42 -17.34 -21.34 4.11
C GLY A 42 -16.46 -21.15 2.87
N CYS A 43 -16.99 -20.59 1.78
CA CYS A 43 -16.20 -20.28 0.58
C CYS A 43 -15.24 -19.12 0.81
N ARG A 44 -15.69 -18.07 1.51
CA ARG A 44 -14.91 -16.86 1.80
C ARG A 44 -13.70 -17.14 2.69
N VAL A 45 -13.83 -18.03 3.67
CA VAL A 45 -12.72 -18.45 4.56
C VAL A 45 -11.67 -19.28 3.81
N LYS A 46 -12.08 -20.09 2.82
CA LYS A 46 -11.14 -20.85 1.98
C LYS A 46 -10.35 -19.92 1.06
N GLU A 47 -11.01 -18.91 0.49
CA GLU A 47 -10.36 -17.89 -0.35
C GLU A 47 -9.37 -17.03 0.46
N SER A 48 -9.72 -16.59 1.67
CA SER A 48 -8.81 -15.79 2.51
C SER A 48 -7.60 -16.61 2.99
N ARG A 49 -7.80 -17.89 3.31
CA ARG A 49 -6.69 -18.81 3.64
C ARG A 49 -5.80 -19.10 2.44
N LEU A 50 -6.37 -19.23 1.24
CA LEU A 50 -5.62 -19.42 0.01
C LEU A 50 -4.76 -18.19 -0.31
N LEU A 51 -5.31 -16.99 -0.15
CA LEU A 51 -4.56 -15.73 -0.32
C LEU A 51 -3.44 -15.60 0.72
N GLY A 52 -3.72 -15.89 1.99
CA GLY A 52 -2.70 -15.90 3.04
C GLY A 52 -1.57 -16.89 2.74
N ALA A 53 -1.92 -18.12 2.34
CA ALA A 53 -0.95 -19.15 1.96
C ALA A 53 -0.11 -18.74 0.75
N ALA A 54 -0.71 -18.10 -0.26
CA ALA A 54 0.03 -17.57 -1.40
C ALA A 54 1.05 -16.50 -0.99
N VAL A 55 0.68 -15.58 -0.09
CA VAL A 55 1.60 -14.56 0.44
C VAL A 55 2.75 -15.19 1.22
N VAL A 56 2.47 -16.20 2.05
CA VAL A 56 3.53 -16.97 2.75
C VAL A 56 4.46 -17.66 1.77
N ALA A 57 3.93 -18.30 0.74
CA ALA A 57 4.73 -18.97 -0.27
C ALA A 57 5.67 -17.99 -1.00
N ILE A 58 5.16 -16.82 -1.38
CA ILE A 58 5.96 -15.76 -2.03
C ILE A 58 7.04 -15.23 -1.08
N GLY A 59 6.69 -14.91 0.18
CA GLY A 59 7.66 -14.41 1.16
C GLY A 59 8.76 -15.41 1.48
N THR A 60 8.39 -16.69 1.62
CA THR A 60 9.34 -17.79 1.84
C THR A 60 10.24 -17.99 0.63
N LEU A 61 9.68 -17.97 -0.59
CA LEU A 61 10.47 -18.05 -1.82
C LEU A 61 11.42 -16.87 -1.96
N ALA A 62 11.00 -15.67 -1.55
CA ALA A 62 11.88 -14.50 -1.53
C ALA A 62 13.07 -14.72 -0.57
N LEU A 63 12.82 -15.24 0.64
CA LEU A 63 13.85 -15.51 1.65
C LEU A 63 14.87 -16.56 1.20
N PHE A 64 14.40 -17.68 0.63
CA PHE A 64 15.25 -18.85 0.36
C PHE A 64 15.82 -18.92 -1.06
N VAL A 65 15.22 -18.22 -2.03
CA VAL A 65 15.65 -18.28 -3.44
C VAL A 65 16.06 -16.90 -3.94
N LEU A 66 15.20 -15.89 -3.79
CA LEU A 66 15.43 -14.59 -4.44
C LEU A 66 16.60 -13.83 -3.81
N ILE A 67 16.68 -13.79 -2.48
CA ILE A 67 17.76 -13.09 -1.76
C ILE A 67 19.12 -13.77 -1.95
N PRO A 68 19.30 -15.09 -1.73
CA PRO A 68 20.62 -15.71 -1.86
C PRO A 68 21.13 -15.77 -3.31
N VAL A 69 20.23 -15.82 -4.30
CA VAL A 69 20.62 -15.75 -5.73
C VAL A 69 20.90 -14.30 -6.15
N GLY A 70 20.18 -13.32 -5.58
CA GLY A 70 20.26 -11.92 -5.98
C GLY A 70 21.38 -11.12 -5.32
N ILE A 71 21.91 -11.57 -4.17
CA ILE A 71 22.86 -10.79 -3.36
C ILE A 71 24.07 -11.65 -2.99
N VAL A 72 25.23 -11.29 -3.53
CA VAL A 72 26.53 -11.83 -3.11
C VAL A 72 27.10 -10.95 -2.00
N SER A 73 26.98 -11.40 -0.74
CA SER A 73 27.46 -10.65 0.43
C SER A 73 28.95 -10.93 0.73
N PRO A 74 29.81 -9.90 0.81
CA PRO A 74 31.15 -10.03 1.39
C PRO A 74 31.07 -10.13 2.91
N SER A 75 31.94 -10.94 3.53
CA SER A 75 31.89 -11.30 4.95
C SER A 75 32.33 -10.20 5.94
N ASP A 76 32.91 -9.10 5.45
CA ASP A 76 33.44 -8.02 6.30
C ASP A 76 32.66 -6.72 6.07
N VAL A 77 31.62 -6.49 6.87
CA VAL A 77 30.95 -5.19 6.98
C VAL A 77 30.91 -4.76 8.45
N PRO A 78 31.39 -3.53 8.78
CA PRO A 78 31.52 -3.06 10.16
C PRO A 78 30.19 -2.80 10.88
N ALA A 79 29.05 -2.82 10.16
CA ALA A 79 27.72 -2.68 10.74
C ALA A 79 26.70 -3.57 10.00
N LEU A 80 25.94 -4.38 10.74
CA LEU A 80 24.89 -5.26 10.19
C LEU A 80 23.83 -4.50 9.38
N ALA A 81 23.52 -3.26 9.74
CA ALA A 81 22.54 -2.43 9.02
C ALA A 81 23.03 -1.98 7.62
N LEU A 82 24.34 -2.04 7.36
CA LEU A 82 24.95 -1.79 6.06
C LEU A 82 25.09 -3.06 5.22
N ALA A 83 24.82 -4.23 5.80
CA ALA A 83 24.86 -5.48 5.03
C ALA A 83 23.77 -5.40 3.93
N PRO A 84 24.13 -5.63 2.66
CA PRO A 84 23.20 -5.49 1.54
C PRO A 84 22.01 -6.46 1.64
N GLU A 85 22.17 -7.56 2.37
CA GLU A 85 21.14 -8.57 2.64
C GLU A 85 20.19 -8.23 3.79
N PHE A 86 20.55 -7.31 4.71
CA PHE A 86 19.80 -7.07 5.95
C PHE A 86 18.38 -6.57 5.69
N TRP A 87 18.24 -5.50 4.91
CA TRP A 87 16.93 -4.92 4.60
C TRP A 87 16.02 -5.85 3.77
N PRO A 88 16.51 -6.54 2.73
CA PRO A 88 15.75 -7.58 2.04
C PRO A 88 15.21 -8.66 2.99
N LEU A 89 16.04 -9.15 3.92
CA LEU A 89 15.63 -10.17 4.89
C LEU A 89 14.54 -9.66 5.85
N VAL A 90 14.69 -8.43 6.36
CA VAL A 90 13.68 -7.80 7.24
C VAL A 90 12.34 -7.68 6.52
N ILE A 91 12.31 -7.15 5.30
CA ILE A 91 11.05 -6.98 4.55
C ILE A 91 10.42 -8.34 4.24
N ALA A 92 11.19 -9.30 3.75
CA ALA A 92 10.68 -10.62 3.40
C ALA A 92 10.16 -11.40 4.63
N SER A 93 10.81 -11.24 5.79
CA SER A 93 10.34 -11.83 7.05
C SER A 93 9.02 -11.22 7.52
N ILE A 94 8.85 -9.89 7.44
CA ILE A 94 7.59 -9.21 7.78
C ILE A 94 6.47 -9.64 6.84
N PHE A 95 6.74 -9.72 5.53
CA PHE A 95 5.76 -10.21 4.55
C PHE A 95 5.32 -11.65 4.85
N THR A 96 6.27 -12.52 5.17
CA THR A 96 5.99 -13.92 5.52
C THR A 96 5.15 -14.00 6.80
N LEU A 97 5.52 -13.22 7.82
CA LEU A 97 4.78 -13.12 9.08
C LEU A 97 3.34 -12.65 8.88
N MET A 98 3.13 -11.62 8.04
CA MET A 98 1.80 -11.11 7.69
C MET A 98 0.97 -12.17 6.96
N GLY A 99 1.57 -12.93 6.04
CA GLY A 99 0.89 -14.03 5.37
C GLY A 99 0.47 -15.14 6.34
N ILE A 100 1.33 -15.50 7.29
CA ILE A 100 1.04 -16.50 8.32
C ILE A 100 -0.15 -16.02 9.18
N LEU A 101 -0.08 -14.76 9.64
CA LEU A 101 -1.13 -14.17 10.44
C LEU A 101 -2.48 -14.14 9.70
N MET A 102 -2.46 -13.82 8.40
CA MET A 102 -3.64 -13.82 7.54
C MET A 102 -4.22 -15.24 7.31
N THR A 103 -3.38 -16.26 7.32
CA THR A 103 -3.80 -17.67 7.14
C THR A 103 -4.47 -18.22 8.42
N ILE A 104 -3.98 -17.81 9.59
CA ILE A 104 -4.45 -18.29 10.89
C ILE A 104 -5.64 -17.47 11.41
N ALA A 105 -5.67 -16.15 11.15
CA ALA A 105 -6.74 -15.28 11.62
C ALA A 105 -8.10 -15.69 11.01
N PRO A 106 -9.16 -15.86 11.83
CA PRO A 106 -10.51 -16.07 11.32
C PRO A 106 -10.91 -14.85 10.50
N GLY A 107 -11.43 -15.08 9.29
CA GLY A 107 -11.61 -14.08 8.24
C GLY A 107 -12.57 -12.94 8.59
N SER A 108 -12.12 -12.00 9.41
CA SER A 108 -12.63 -10.63 9.49
C SER A 108 -11.96 -9.80 8.41
N THR A 109 -12.04 -10.26 7.16
CA THR A 109 -11.73 -9.39 6.03
C THR A 109 -12.78 -8.30 6.04
N ASP A 110 -12.39 -7.14 6.56
CA ASP A 110 -13.18 -5.92 6.46
C ASP A 110 -13.49 -5.73 4.97
N ARG A 111 -14.78 -5.74 4.62
CA ARG A 111 -15.30 -5.65 3.25
C ARG A 111 -14.71 -4.46 2.49
N LYS A 112 -14.22 -3.46 3.23
CA LYS A 112 -13.49 -2.29 2.73
C LYS A 112 -12.19 -2.61 2.00
N THR A 113 -11.40 -3.58 2.46
CA THR A 113 -10.10 -3.91 1.82
C THR A 113 -10.28 -4.64 0.48
N THR A 114 -11.29 -5.50 0.36
CA THR A 114 -11.57 -6.23 -0.90
C THR A 114 -12.31 -5.36 -1.93
N GLU A 115 -13.14 -4.41 -1.49
CA GLU A 115 -13.72 -3.41 -2.40
C GLU A 115 -12.67 -2.47 -2.98
N GLU A 116 -11.63 -2.09 -2.22
CA GLU A 116 -10.52 -1.30 -2.79
C GLU A 116 -9.75 -2.05 -3.88
N LEU A 117 -9.61 -3.38 -3.78
CA LEU A 117 -8.99 -4.20 -4.85
C LEU A 117 -9.89 -4.41 -6.07
N ARG A 118 -11.21 -4.30 -5.96
CA ARG A 118 -12.15 -4.46 -7.09
C ARG A 118 -12.43 -3.15 -7.85
N LEU A 119 -12.00 -2.00 -7.33
CA LEU A 119 -12.20 -0.67 -7.94
C LEU A 119 -11.00 -0.22 -8.81
N VAL A 120 -10.37 -1.15 -9.53
CA VAL A 120 -9.25 -0.88 -10.45
C VAL A 120 -9.60 0.08 -11.62
N PRO A 121 -10.82 0.16 -12.18
CA PRO A 121 -11.00 0.97 -13.39
C PRO A 121 -10.99 2.49 -13.16
N THR A 122 -11.21 2.98 -11.92
CA THR A 122 -11.29 4.43 -11.64
C THR A 122 -9.98 5.01 -11.10
N ARG A 123 -8.99 4.18 -10.73
CA ARG A 123 -7.69 4.64 -10.20
C ARG A 123 -6.53 4.60 -11.20
N LEU A 124 -6.76 4.15 -12.43
CA LEU A 124 -5.79 4.19 -13.53
C LEU A 124 -5.07 5.55 -13.71
N PRO A 125 -5.77 6.71 -13.75
CA PRO A 125 -5.08 8.00 -13.90
C PRO A 125 -4.27 8.39 -12.66
N ARG A 126 -4.65 7.86 -11.50
CA ARG A 126 -3.94 8.08 -10.24
C ARG A 126 -2.65 7.24 -10.22
N LEU A 127 -2.74 5.98 -10.62
CA LEU A 127 -1.57 5.11 -10.76
C LEU A 127 -0.58 5.65 -11.80
N SER A 128 -1.06 6.15 -12.94
CA SER A 128 -0.20 6.75 -13.96
C SER A 128 0.51 8.01 -13.47
N GLY A 129 -0.17 8.86 -12.69
CA GLY A 129 0.43 10.04 -12.08
C GLY A 129 1.56 9.68 -11.10
N PHE A 130 1.35 8.67 -10.26
CA PHE A 130 2.38 8.17 -9.34
C PHE A 130 3.59 7.60 -10.11
N LEU A 131 3.33 6.80 -11.15
CA LEU A 131 4.38 6.22 -11.97
C LEU A 131 5.18 7.29 -12.71
N ALA A 132 4.51 8.33 -13.23
CA ALA A 132 5.18 9.47 -13.86
C ALA A 132 6.10 10.22 -12.89
N ILE A 133 5.67 10.43 -11.65
CA ILE A 133 6.51 11.05 -10.59
C ILE A 133 7.73 10.18 -10.29
N LEU A 134 7.57 8.85 -10.22
CA LEU A 134 8.69 7.92 -10.00
C LEU A 134 9.72 7.97 -11.14
N PHE A 135 9.26 7.96 -12.39
CA PHE A 135 10.15 8.10 -13.54
C PHE A 135 10.84 9.47 -13.56
N ALA A 136 10.11 10.54 -13.28
CA ALA A 136 10.70 11.88 -13.19
C ALA A 136 11.80 11.93 -12.12
N PHE A 137 11.57 11.35 -10.94
CA PHE A 137 12.59 11.22 -9.91
C PHE A 137 13.84 10.50 -10.43
N TYR A 138 13.68 9.33 -11.05
CA TYR A 138 14.80 8.54 -11.59
C TYR A 138 15.65 9.34 -12.59
N PHE A 139 15.02 10.07 -13.51
CA PHE A 139 15.75 10.87 -14.50
C PHE A 139 16.43 12.10 -13.92
N VAL A 140 15.91 12.66 -12.84
CA VAL A 140 16.40 13.91 -12.24
C VAL A 140 17.58 13.68 -11.30
N VAL A 141 17.63 12.53 -10.62
CA VAL A 141 18.72 12.13 -9.69
C VAL A 141 20.14 12.33 -10.24
N PRO A 142 20.50 11.87 -11.46
CA PRO A 142 21.88 12.03 -11.95
C PRO A 142 22.30 13.49 -12.16
N TYR A 143 21.35 14.43 -12.30
CA TYR A 143 21.66 15.84 -12.53
C TYR A 143 21.65 16.68 -11.25
N LEU A 144 20.64 16.50 -10.40
CA LEU A 144 20.40 17.34 -9.22
C LEU A 144 20.91 16.71 -7.90
N GLY A 145 21.49 15.51 -7.97
CA GLY A 145 21.89 14.74 -6.80
C GLY A 145 20.69 14.05 -6.15
N MET A 146 20.90 13.34 -5.03
CA MET A 146 19.84 12.54 -4.41
C MET A 146 18.86 13.38 -3.56
N ILE A 147 19.35 14.46 -2.93
CA ILE A 147 18.60 15.20 -1.90
C ILE A 147 17.44 16.02 -2.49
N LEU A 148 17.72 16.87 -3.49
CA LEU A 148 16.73 17.73 -4.14
C LEU A 148 15.55 16.95 -4.75
N PRO A 149 15.75 15.92 -5.59
CA PRO A 149 14.66 15.13 -6.13
C PRO A 149 13.94 14.33 -5.04
N ALA A 150 14.60 13.90 -3.97
CA ALA A 150 13.91 13.24 -2.85
C ALA A 150 12.93 14.19 -2.14
N MET A 151 13.35 15.44 -1.88
CA MET A 151 12.48 16.47 -1.34
C MET A 151 11.29 16.75 -2.26
N ALA A 152 11.56 16.94 -3.56
CA ALA A 152 10.52 17.16 -4.57
C ALA A 152 9.55 15.97 -4.68
N MET A 153 10.06 14.75 -4.56
CA MET A 153 9.26 13.54 -4.62
C MET A 153 8.36 13.41 -3.40
N ILE A 154 8.85 13.64 -2.19
CA ILE A 154 8.01 13.62 -0.98
C ILE A 154 6.91 14.69 -1.08
N ILE A 155 7.25 15.91 -1.55
CA ILE A 155 6.27 16.97 -1.80
C ILE A 155 5.24 16.54 -2.84
N GLY A 156 5.67 15.94 -3.95
CA GLY A 156 4.81 15.43 -5.02
C GLY A 156 3.85 14.34 -4.53
N LEU A 157 4.34 13.37 -3.76
CA LEU A 157 3.50 12.36 -3.12
C LEU A 157 2.51 12.99 -2.15
N CYS A 158 2.97 13.90 -1.28
CA CYS A 158 2.11 14.57 -0.32
C CYS A 158 0.98 15.39 -0.97
N TRP A 159 1.30 16.13 -2.04
CA TRP A 159 0.32 16.84 -2.83
C TRP A 159 -0.69 15.87 -3.46
N PHE A 160 -0.21 14.73 -3.92
CA PHE A 160 -1.02 13.67 -4.51
C PHE A 160 -1.94 12.96 -3.49
N THR A 161 -1.52 12.87 -2.24
CA THR A 161 -2.31 12.31 -1.13
C THR A 161 -3.38 13.30 -0.64
N GLY A 162 -3.22 14.60 -0.91
CA GLY A 162 -4.18 15.65 -0.54
C GLY A 162 -4.11 16.07 0.94
N GLU A 163 -3.02 15.73 1.63
CA GLU A 163 -2.83 16.05 3.05
C GLU A 163 -2.65 17.57 3.23
N ARG A 164 -3.49 18.20 4.07
CA ARG A 164 -3.54 19.68 4.22
C ARG A 164 -2.64 20.23 5.34
N ARG A 165 -1.87 19.39 6.00
CA ARG A 165 -0.98 19.77 7.11
C ARG A 165 0.39 20.23 6.60
N TRP A 166 0.42 21.37 5.93
CA TRP A 166 1.61 21.99 5.33
C TRP A 166 2.87 22.05 6.24
N PRO A 167 2.81 22.43 7.53
CA PRO A 167 4.03 22.53 8.34
C PRO A 167 4.66 21.15 8.61
N LEU A 168 3.83 20.13 8.86
CA LEU A 168 4.29 18.76 9.08
C LEU A 168 4.81 18.16 7.78
N LEU A 169 4.20 18.53 6.65
CA LEU A 169 4.64 18.18 5.30
C LEU A 169 6.08 18.62 5.02
N ILE A 170 6.37 19.91 5.26
CA ILE A 170 7.68 20.50 4.98
C ILE A 170 8.72 19.90 5.92
N LEU A 171 8.38 19.72 7.20
CA LEU A 171 9.27 19.10 8.17
C LEU A 171 9.66 17.67 7.74
N VAL A 172 8.70 16.88 7.27
CA VAL A 172 8.97 15.51 6.80
C VAL A 172 9.71 15.51 5.46
N ALA A 173 9.29 16.35 4.51
CA ALA A 173 9.86 16.41 3.17
C ALA A 173 11.31 16.90 3.15
N VAL A 174 11.68 17.78 4.07
CA VAL A 174 13.06 18.26 4.23
C VAL A 174 13.81 17.39 5.22
N GLY A 175 13.20 17.10 6.38
CA GLY A 175 13.87 16.45 7.50
C GLY A 175 14.28 15.01 7.19
N ILE A 176 13.40 14.20 6.58
CA ILE A 176 13.72 12.80 6.29
C ILE A 176 14.90 12.67 5.32
N PRO A 177 14.89 13.30 4.11
CA PRO A 177 16.01 13.19 3.18
C PRO A 177 17.33 13.68 3.76
N LEU A 178 17.29 14.74 4.57
CA LEU A 178 18.49 15.37 5.12
C LEU A 178 19.09 14.53 6.26
N ILE A 179 18.26 14.00 7.16
CA ILE A 179 18.71 13.06 8.20
C ILE A 179 19.29 11.80 7.56
N LEU A 180 18.64 11.28 6.51
CA LEU A 180 19.11 10.09 5.80
C LEU A 180 20.43 10.36 5.07
N ALA A 181 20.56 11.51 4.40
CA ALA A 181 21.82 11.93 3.77
C ALA A 181 22.95 12.06 4.81
N MET A 182 22.65 12.64 5.97
CA MET A 182 23.60 12.72 7.09
C MET A 182 24.00 11.34 7.61
N PHE A 183 23.05 10.41 7.76
CA PHE A 183 23.36 9.04 8.15
C PHE A 183 24.33 8.37 7.17
N PHE A 184 24.09 8.51 5.86
CA PHE A 184 24.97 7.91 4.86
C PHE A 184 26.36 8.54 4.81
N LEU A 185 26.46 9.86 4.94
CA LEU A 185 27.75 10.57 4.94
C LEU A 185 28.55 10.31 6.22
N PHE A 186 27.94 10.46 7.39
CA PHE A 186 28.65 10.42 8.68
C PHE A 186 28.71 9.03 9.30
N VAL A 187 27.66 8.21 9.17
CA VAL A 187 27.59 6.88 9.79
C VAL A 187 28.05 5.81 8.82
N ALA A 188 27.56 5.86 7.57
CA ALA A 188 27.86 4.81 6.59
C ALA A 188 29.15 5.05 5.80
N ASN A 189 29.70 6.28 5.78
CA ASN A 189 30.83 6.69 4.95
C ASN A 189 30.66 6.30 3.46
N ILE A 190 29.42 6.30 2.96
CA ILE A 190 29.11 5.99 1.57
C ILE A 190 28.97 7.30 0.81
N PRO A 191 29.75 7.53 -0.28
CA PRO A 191 29.59 8.73 -1.09
C PRO A 191 28.22 8.71 -1.77
N ILE A 192 27.41 9.71 -1.46
CA ILE A 192 26.11 9.93 -2.10
C ILE A 192 26.32 10.93 -3.24
N PRO A 193 25.70 10.74 -4.42
CA PRO A 193 25.71 11.76 -5.45
C PRO A 193 25.03 13.04 -4.93
N LEU A 194 25.83 14.06 -4.66
CA LEU A 194 25.36 15.37 -4.21
C LEU A 194 24.98 16.24 -5.42
N GLY A 195 25.32 15.81 -6.63
CA GLY A 195 24.95 16.47 -7.89
C GLY A 195 25.56 17.85 -7.97
N ILE A 196 24.74 18.88 -8.19
CA ILE A 196 25.18 20.28 -8.32
C ILE A 196 25.94 20.78 -7.07
N PHE A 197 25.71 20.18 -5.89
CA PHE A 197 26.42 20.54 -4.67
C PHE A 197 27.87 20.03 -4.62
N GLU A 198 28.27 19.08 -5.49
CA GLU A 198 29.68 18.65 -5.61
C GLU A 198 30.57 19.79 -6.12
N PHE A 199 30.04 20.63 -7.00
CA PHE A 199 30.75 21.79 -7.57
C PHE A 199 31.08 22.88 -6.52
N ILE A 200 30.39 22.89 -5.37
CA ILE A 200 30.62 23.89 -4.31
C ILE A 200 31.74 23.44 -3.35
N TYR A 201 32.06 22.15 -3.30
CA TYR A 201 33.06 21.56 -2.39
C TYR A 201 34.37 21.13 -3.08
N SER A 202 34.48 21.30 -4.40
CA SER A 202 35.72 21.14 -5.18
C SER A 202 36.53 22.44 -5.24
#